data_AF-A0A1A8K4L9-F1
#
_entry.id   AF-A0A1A8K4L9-F1
#
_cell.length_a   1.000
_cell.length_b   1.000
_cell.length_c   1.000
_cell.angle_alpha   90.00
_cell.angle_beta   90.00
_cell.angle_gamma   90.00
#
_symmetry.space_group_name_H-M   'P 1'
#
loop_
_entity.id
_entity.type
_entity.pdbx_description
1 polymer ?
#
loop_
_entity_poly.entity_id
_entity_poly.type
_entity_poly.pdbx_seq_one_letter_code
_entity_poly.pdbx_strand_id
1 'polypeptide(L)'
;VAVVMENKRRLALHAGFHPLPLQSVKVNHASDVWVLGQAEPDSYDSMVTNQSGLVLTAPGADCMPILFADPVKRVIGAAHAGWKGTLMGVAMATV
;
A
#
# COMPACT_ATOMS: atom_id res chain seq x y z
N VAL A 1 9.09 4.27 18.71
CA VAL A 1 7.70 4.35 18.16
C VAL A 1 7.20 5.79 18.02
N ALA A 2 7.34 6.65 19.03
CA ALA A 2 6.86 8.05 18.97
C ALA A 2 7.37 8.87 17.78
N VAL A 3 8.67 8.80 17.45
CA VAL A 3 9.26 9.54 16.31
C VAL A 3 8.69 9.08 14.96
N VAL A 4 8.46 7.78 14.79
CA VAL A 4 7.86 7.23 13.57
C VAL A 4 6.42 7.72 13.39
N MET A 5 5.66 7.78 14.49
CA MET A 5 4.29 8.31 14.48
C MET A 5 4.27 9.81 14.17
N GLU A 6 5.21 10.58 14.70
CA GLU A 6 5.35 12.00 14.37
C GLU A 6 5.72 12.22 12.90
N ASN A 7 6.59 11.39 12.32
CA ASN A 7 6.93 11.46 10.90
C ASN A 7 5.70 11.18 10.01
N LYS A 8 4.89 10.17 10.36
CA LYS A 8 3.63 9.88 9.66
C LYS A 8 2.63 11.03 9.78
N ARG A 9 2.53 11.66 10.95
CA ARG A 9 1.67 12.84 11.16
C ARG A 9 2.11 14.02 10.27
N ARG A 10 3.41 14.31 10.21
CA ARG A 10 3.97 15.37 9.35
C ARG A 10 3.71 15.11 7.87
N LEU A 11 3.94 13.87 7.41
CA LEU A 11 3.64 13.45 6.04
C LEU A 11 2.16 13.68 5.71
N ALA A 12 1.26 13.20 6.56
CA ALA A 12 -0.18 13.31 6.35
C ALA A 12 -0.64 14.76 6.20
N LEU A 13 -0.20 15.64 7.11
CA LEU A 13 -0.51 17.06 7.06
C LEU A 13 0.05 17.74 5.81
N HIS A 14 1.26 17.39 5.39
CA HIS A 14 1.88 17.96 4.19
C HIS A 14 1.19 17.50 2.90
N ALA A 15 0.81 16.22 2.83
CA ALA A 15 0.17 15.63 1.68
C ALA A 15 -1.37 15.85 1.64
N GLY A 16 -1.93 16.54 2.64
CA GLY A 16 -3.35 16.92 2.66
C GLY A 16 -4.31 15.81 3.05
N PHE A 17 -3.88 14.80 3.80
CA PHE A 17 -4.74 13.72 4.29
C PHE A 17 -4.70 13.58 5.81
N HIS A 18 -5.74 12.98 6.40
CA HIS A 18 -5.77 12.70 7.83
C HIS A 18 -4.83 11.53 8.18
N PRO A 19 -4.01 11.57 9.25
CA PRO A 19 -3.01 10.52 9.52
C PRO A 19 -3.57 9.15 9.93
N LEU A 20 -4.78 9.09 10.48
CA LEU A 20 -5.41 7.81 10.89
C LEU A 20 -5.75 6.84 9.73
N PRO A 21 -6.28 7.28 8.57
CA PRO A 21 -6.60 6.37 7.46
C PRO A 21 -5.40 5.82 6.67
N LEU A 22 -4.17 5.91 7.19
CA LEU A 22 -2.97 5.41 6.50
C LEU A 22 -2.85 3.88 6.61
N GLN A 23 -3.04 3.18 5.50
CA GLN A 23 -2.85 1.73 5.37
C GLN A 23 -1.51 1.46 4.69
N SER A 24 -0.69 0.57 5.25
CA SER A 24 0.64 0.22 4.73
C SER A 24 0.73 -1.28 4.52
N VAL A 25 1.34 -1.70 3.41
CA VAL A 25 1.52 -3.13 3.11
C VAL A 25 2.39 -3.78 4.18
N LYS A 26 2.10 -5.05 4.50
CA LYS A 26 2.86 -5.88 5.44
C LYS A 26 3.86 -6.73 4.67
N VAL A 27 4.91 -6.08 4.17
CA VAL A 27 5.90 -6.60 3.21
C VAL A 27 6.51 -7.95 3.63
N ASN A 28 6.46 -8.94 2.74
CA ASN A 28 7.23 -10.19 2.83
C ASN A 28 8.07 -10.46 1.55
N HIS A 29 8.12 -9.50 0.62
CA HIS A 29 8.77 -9.54 -0.70
C HIS A 29 8.18 -10.59 -1.67
N ALA A 30 6.93 -11.00 -1.48
CA ALA A 30 6.21 -11.88 -2.40
C ALA A 30 5.27 -11.08 -3.31
N SER A 31 4.13 -11.67 -3.66
CA SER A 31 3.16 -11.12 -4.61
C SER A 31 1.72 -11.15 -4.08
N ASP A 32 1.53 -11.38 -2.78
CA ASP A 32 0.21 -11.48 -2.17
C ASP A 32 -0.50 -10.12 -2.16
N VAL A 33 -1.80 -10.12 -2.46
CA VAL A 33 -2.64 -8.92 -2.52
C VAL A 33 -3.73 -9.00 -1.47
N TRP A 34 -3.80 -7.99 -0.60
CA TRP A 34 -4.93 -7.82 0.30
C TRP A 34 -5.99 -6.90 -0.31
N VAL A 35 -7.21 -7.42 -0.47
CA VAL A 35 -8.37 -6.60 -0.83
C VAL A 35 -9.02 -6.06 0.45
N LEU A 36 -8.97 -4.74 0.65
CA LEU A 36 -9.48 -4.13 1.88
C LEU A 36 -10.99 -4.37 2.03
N GLY A 37 -11.37 -4.84 3.22
CA GLY A 37 -12.72 -5.31 3.53
C GLY A 37 -12.82 -6.84 3.62
N GLN A 38 -11.80 -7.57 3.15
CA GLN A 38 -11.63 -9.00 3.43
C GLN A 38 -10.80 -9.22 4.70
N ALA A 39 -10.78 -10.46 5.20
CA ALA A 39 -9.91 -10.86 6.30
C ALA A 39 -8.46 -10.49 5.98
N GLU A 40 -7.83 -9.72 6.86
CA GLU A 40 -6.48 -9.24 6.64
C GLU A 40 -5.46 -10.38 6.83
N PRO A 41 -4.60 -10.68 5.85
CA PRO A 41 -3.51 -11.63 6.02
C PRO A 41 -2.42 -11.12 6.97
N ASP A 42 -1.59 -12.02 7.48
CA ASP A 42 -0.44 -11.66 8.31
C ASP A 42 0.61 -10.85 7.53
N SER A 43 0.73 -11.08 6.22
CA SER A 43 1.64 -10.38 5.33
C SER A 43 1.09 -10.29 3.92
N TYR A 44 1.44 -9.22 3.22
CA TYR A 44 1.07 -8.95 1.84
C TYR A 44 1.94 -7.82 1.28
N ASP A 45 2.28 -7.90 0.01
CA ASP A 45 3.12 -6.92 -0.68
C ASP A 45 2.30 -5.97 -1.55
N SER A 46 1.01 -6.22 -1.71
CA SER A 46 0.09 -5.31 -2.38
C SER A 46 -1.23 -5.22 -1.63
N MET A 47 -1.91 -4.09 -1.80
CA MET A 47 -3.27 -3.93 -1.35
C MET A 47 -4.10 -3.11 -2.34
N VAL A 48 -5.40 -3.39 -2.41
CA VAL A 48 -6.35 -2.68 -3.27
C VAL A 48 -7.62 -2.33 -2.51
N THR A 49 -8.24 -1.21 -2.86
CA THR A 49 -9.53 -0.81 -2.30
C THR A 49 -10.33 0.07 -3.24
N ASN A 50 -11.66 -0.03 -3.16
CA ASN A 50 -12.61 0.94 -3.70
C ASN A 50 -13.27 1.80 -2.60
N GLN A 51 -12.86 1.63 -1.34
CA GLN A 51 -13.40 2.38 -0.22
C GLN A 51 -12.81 3.79 -0.19
N SER A 52 -13.65 4.80 -0.04
CA SER A 52 -13.23 6.20 0.05
C SER A 52 -12.71 6.57 1.44
N GLY A 53 -11.87 7.60 1.52
CA GLY A 53 -11.33 8.10 2.79
C GLY A 53 -10.13 7.31 3.33
N LEU A 54 -9.61 6.36 2.56
CA LEU A 54 -8.41 5.59 2.88
C LEU A 54 -7.20 6.09 2.08
N VAL A 55 -6.01 5.96 2.66
CA VAL A 55 -4.73 6.26 2.00
C VAL A 55 -3.89 4.99 2.00
N LEU A 56 -3.54 4.48 0.83
CA LEU A 56 -2.68 3.30 0.69
C LEU A 56 -1.21 3.72 0.60
N THR A 57 -0.33 2.92 1.19
CA THR A 57 1.12 3.14 1.15
C THR A 57 1.88 1.84 0.96
N ALA A 58 2.97 1.93 0.20
CA ALA A 58 3.99 0.91 0.11
C ALA A 58 5.34 1.48 0.62
N PRO A 59 6.00 0.86 1.61
CA PRO A 59 7.29 1.32 2.06
C PRO A 59 8.37 1.01 1.02
N GLY A 60 9.32 1.92 0.88
CA GLY A 60 10.45 1.79 -0.03
C GLY A 60 11.73 2.36 0.58
N ALA A 61 12.79 1.57 0.48
CA ALA A 61 14.17 1.96 0.61
C ALA A 61 14.92 1.01 -0.34
N ASP A 62 15.16 1.47 -1.57
CA ASP A 62 15.62 0.70 -2.75
C ASP A 62 14.54 -0.09 -3.52
N CYS A 63 13.69 -0.89 -2.84
CA CYS A 63 12.59 -1.58 -3.53
C CYS A 63 11.58 -0.58 -4.12
N MET A 64 11.00 -0.90 -5.28
CA MET A 64 10.15 0.01 -6.04
C MET A 64 8.71 0.02 -5.49
N PRO A 65 8.16 1.15 -5.01
CA PRO A 65 6.74 1.26 -4.78
C PRO A 65 5.99 1.47 -6.12
N ILE A 66 4.85 0.81 -6.30
CA ILE A 66 3.98 0.97 -7.48
C ILE A 66 2.60 1.40 -7.01
N LEU A 67 2.07 2.49 -7.57
CA LEU A 67 0.74 3.01 -7.27
C LEU A 67 -0.18 2.79 -8.48
N PHE A 68 -1.39 2.31 -8.22
CA PHE A 68 -2.40 2.01 -9.24
C PHE A 68 -3.66 2.84 -8.98
N ALA A 69 -4.33 3.23 -10.06
CA ALA A 69 -5.63 3.88 -10.00
C ALA A 69 -6.48 3.48 -11.21
N ASP A 70 -7.70 3.00 -10.96
CA ASP A 70 -8.76 2.85 -11.94
C ASP A 70 -9.82 3.95 -11.67
N PRO A 71 -9.89 5.00 -12.49
CA PRO A 71 -10.84 6.09 -12.28
C PRO A 71 -12.28 5.71 -12.62
N VAL A 72 -12.50 4.65 -13.41
CA VAL A 72 -13.84 4.20 -13.81
C VAL A 72 -14.44 3.32 -12.71
N LYS A 73 -13.71 2.31 -12.25
CA LYS A 73 -14.13 1.45 -11.12
C LYS A 73 -13.92 2.10 -9.77
N ARG A 74 -13.22 3.24 -9.71
CA ARG A 74 -12.85 3.97 -8.49
C ARG A 74 -12.06 3.09 -7.51
N VAL A 75 -11.10 2.34 -8.04
CA VAL A 75 -10.19 1.48 -7.27
C VAL A 75 -8.82 2.13 -7.23
N ILE A 76 -8.16 2.08 -6.08
CA ILE A 76 -6.74 2.40 -5.92
C ILE A 76 -6.00 1.19 -5.41
N GLY A 77 -4.71 1.09 -5.75
CA GLY A 77 -3.82 0.04 -5.28
C GLY A 77 -2.43 0.57 -4.96
N ALA A 78 -1.74 -0.10 -4.04
CA ALA A 78 -0.35 0.17 -3.73
C ALA A 78 0.40 -1.16 -3.55
N ALA A 79 1.54 -1.30 -4.22
CA ALA A 79 2.38 -2.49 -4.17
C ALA A 79 3.83 -2.13 -3.81
N HIS A 80 4.46 -2.97 -3.00
CA HIS A 80 5.89 -3.03 -2.78
C HIS A 80 6.49 -4.04 -3.76
N ALA A 81 7.36 -3.58 -4.67
CA ALA A 81 8.01 -4.42 -5.66
C ALA A 81 9.53 -4.47 -5.43
N GLY A 82 9.95 -5.34 -4.53
CA GLY A 82 11.33 -5.82 -4.49
C GLY A 82 11.64 -6.76 -5.67
N TRP A 83 12.90 -7.15 -5.84
CA TRP A 83 13.32 -8.02 -6.95
C TRP A 83 12.55 -9.35 -6.97
N LYS A 84 12.31 -9.95 -5.79
CA LYS A 84 11.56 -11.21 -5.65
C LYS A 84 10.09 -11.03 -6.00
N GLY A 85 9.42 -10.03 -5.43
CA GLY A 85 8.02 -9.72 -5.73
C GLY A 85 7.80 -9.35 -7.20
N THR A 86 8.77 -8.65 -7.81
CA THR A 86 8.77 -8.36 -9.26
C THR A 86 8.82 -9.64 -10.08
N LEU A 87 9.73 -10.57 -9.76
CA LEU A 87 9.83 -11.87 -10.43
C LEU A 87 8.55 -12.71 -10.25
N MET A 88 7.91 -12.61 -9.08
CA MET A 88 6.63 -13.28 -8.77
C MET A 88 5.42 -12.57 -9.38
N GLY A 89 5.61 -11.39 -9.98
CA GLY A 89 4.54 -10.67 -10.67
C GLY A 89 3.62 -9.85 -9.76
N VAL A 90 4.10 -9.29 -8.65
CA VAL A 90 3.27 -8.47 -7.72
C VAL A 90 2.50 -7.35 -8.44
N ALA A 91 3.09 -6.72 -9.45
CA ALA A 91 2.41 -5.71 -10.26
C ALA A 91 1.22 -6.30 -11.03
N MET A 92 1.40 -7.48 -11.62
CA MET A 92 0.33 -8.19 -12.34
C MET A 92 -0.73 -8.76 -11.40
N ALA A 93 -0.34 -9.23 -10.21
CA ALA A 93 -1.29 -9.70 -9.21
C ALA A 93 -2.20 -8.58 -8.68
N THR A 94 -1.72 -7.32 -8.73
CA THR A 94 -2.47 -6.14 -8.27
C THR A 94 -3.57 -5.70 -9.24
N VAL A 95 -3.50 -6.08 -10.53
CA VAL A 95 -4.40 -5.62 -11.61
C VAL A 95 -5.43 -6.65 -12.04
#